data_AF-A0A642C6L9-F1
#
_entry.id   AF-A0A642C6L9-F1
#
_cell.length_a   1.000
_cell.length_b   1.000
_cell.length_c   1.000
_cell.angle_alpha   90.00
_cell.angle_beta   90.00
_cell.angle_gamma   90.00
#
_symmetry.space_group_name_H-M   'P 1'
#
loop_
_entity.id
_entity.type
_entity.pdbx_description
1 polymer ?
#
loop_
_entity_poly.entity_id
_entity_poly.type
_entity_poly.pdbx_seq_one_letter_code
_entity_poly.pdbx_strand_id
1 'polypeptide(L)'
;FNKYDINANSRRGNLGFNAGVTVGFNIFDGNRRREKRNATLAFKNRRLERQELELALRSDLSNLWQAYRNNLQLLNLERQNLVTAKDNHDIAMDRYIQGDLSGFEVREAQKSLLDAEERILSAEYNTKLCEISLLQISGKITKYLEQ
;
A
#
# COMPACT_ATOMS: atom_id res chain seq x y z
N PHE A 1 -23.31 30.84 -32.18
CA PHE A 1 -24.29 31.10 -33.24
C PHE A 1 -24.24 29.97 -34.26
N ASN A 2 -25.15 29.01 -34.16
CA ASN A 2 -26.09 28.66 -35.24
C ASN A 2 -27.00 27.55 -34.69
N LYS A 3 -28.24 27.95 -34.43
CA LYS A 3 -29.37 27.10 -34.07
C LYS A 3 -29.92 26.56 -35.38
N TYR A 4 -30.03 25.25 -35.54
CA TYR A 4 -30.86 24.68 -36.58
C TYR A 4 -32.01 23.95 -35.90
N ASP A 5 -33.14 24.65 -35.85
CA ASP A 5 -34.45 24.16 -35.46
C ASP A 5 -34.86 23.02 -36.40
N ILE A 6 -35.18 21.85 -35.84
CA ILE A 6 -35.70 20.71 -36.60
C ILE A 6 -37.21 20.71 -36.39
N ASN A 7 -37.93 21.39 -37.28
CA ASN A 7 -39.38 21.32 -37.35
C ASN A 7 -39.81 19.90 -37.76
N ALA A 8 -40.26 19.10 -36.80
CA ALA A 8 -40.88 17.79 -37.05
C ALA A 8 -42.37 17.99 -37.34
N ASN A 9 -42.73 18.19 -38.61
CA ASN A 9 -44.13 18.15 -39.04
C ASN A 9 -44.50 16.70 -39.39
N SER A 10 -45.05 15.96 -38.43
CA SER A 10 -45.50 14.59 -38.63
C SER A 10 -46.91 14.57 -39.24
N ARG A 11 -47.01 14.40 -40.57
CA ARG A 11 -48.25 14.00 -41.24
C ARG A 11 -48.04 12.70 -42.04
N ARG A 12 -48.53 11.63 -41.40
CA ARG A 12 -49.07 10.35 -41.89
C ARG A 12 -48.85 9.99 -43.38
N GLY A 13 -48.20 8.83 -43.59
CA GLY A 13 -48.53 7.90 -44.67
C GLY A 13 -47.46 7.65 -45.75
N ASN A 14 -46.42 6.87 -45.44
CA ASN A 14 -45.91 5.78 -46.31
C ASN A 14 -44.77 5.02 -45.61
N LEU A 15 -44.78 3.69 -45.67
CA LEU A 15 -43.64 2.84 -45.32
C LEU A 15 -42.53 3.04 -46.38
N GLY A 16 -41.69 4.05 -46.20
CA GLY A 16 -40.51 4.29 -47.04
C GLY A 16 -39.25 4.12 -46.21
N PHE A 17 -38.40 3.15 -46.56
CA PHE A 17 -37.08 2.98 -45.96
C PHE A 17 -36.21 4.20 -46.33
N ASN A 18 -35.82 5.02 -45.36
CA ASN A 18 -34.97 6.18 -45.59
C ASN A 18 -33.56 5.87 -45.10
N ALA A 19 -32.60 5.86 -46.03
CA ALA A 19 -31.18 5.83 -45.75
C ALA A 19 -30.57 7.14 -46.25
N GLY A 20 -30.12 7.99 -45.33
CA GLY A 20 -29.40 9.23 -45.64
C GLY A 20 -27.91 9.08 -45.32
N VAL A 21 -27.04 9.38 -46.29
CA VAL A 21 -25.59 9.49 -46.08
C VAL A 21 -25.24 10.97 -45.99
N THR A 22 -24.82 11.42 -44.82
CA THR A 22 -24.38 12.80 -44.58
C THR A 22 -22.86 12.86 -44.68
N VAL A 23 -22.33 13.56 -45.69
CA VAL A 23 -20.90 13.84 -45.82
C VAL A 23 -20.66 15.30 -45.44
N GLY A 24 -20.00 15.52 -44.30
CA GLY A 24 -19.60 16.85 -43.83
C GLY A 24 -18.09 17.03 -43.93
N PHE A 25 -17.62 18.06 -44.65
CA PHE A 25 -16.22 18.49 -44.66
C PHE A 25 -16.10 19.88 -44.03
N ASN A 26 -15.21 20.04 -43.05
CA ASN A 26 -15.03 21.30 -42.33
C ASN A 26 -14.07 22.21 -43.12
N ILE A 27 -14.56 23.35 -43.62
CA ILE A 27 -13.81 24.25 -44.54
C ILE A 27 -12.92 25.24 -43.76
N PHE A 28 -13.24 25.52 -42.49
CA PHE A 28 -12.42 26.38 -41.63
C PHE A 28 -12.43 25.88 -40.18
N ASP A 29 -11.28 25.41 -39.70
CA ASP A 29 -11.09 24.94 -38.33
C ASP A 29 -10.08 25.86 -37.62
N GLY A 30 -10.54 27.07 -37.30
CA GLY A 30 -9.75 28.10 -36.63
C GLY A 30 -9.28 27.70 -35.22
N ASN A 31 -9.85 26.63 -34.64
CA ASN A 31 -9.56 26.16 -33.30
C ASN A 31 -8.73 24.86 -33.27
N ARG A 32 -8.51 24.17 -34.40
CA ARG A 32 -7.71 22.94 -34.52
C ARG A 32 -6.31 23.04 -33.91
N ARG A 33 -5.66 24.20 -34.07
CA ARG A 33 -4.32 24.46 -33.49
C ARG A 33 -4.36 24.50 -31.96
N ARG A 34 -5.45 25.03 -31.38
CA ARG A 34 -5.66 25.05 -29.92
C ARG A 34 -5.99 23.66 -29.39
N GLU A 35 -6.84 22.90 -30.08
CA GLU A 35 -7.16 21.52 -29.69
C GLU A 35 -5.93 20.61 -29.72
N LYS A 36 -5.10 20.71 -30.78
CA LYS A 36 -3.83 19.96 -30.86
C LYS A 36 -2.88 20.36 -29.73
N ARG A 37 -2.81 21.65 -29.39
CA ARG A 37 -1.98 22.14 -28.27
C ARG A 37 -2.50 21.62 -26.93
N ASN A 38 -3.82 21.63 -26.71
CA ASN A 38 -4.45 21.10 -25.50
C ASN A 38 -4.24 19.58 -25.37
N ALA A 39 -4.38 18.82 -26.46
CA ALA A 39 -4.10 17.39 -26.46
C ALA A 39 -2.62 17.10 -26.17
N THR A 40 -1.71 17.91 -26.72
CA THR A 40 -0.26 17.79 -26.45
C THR A 40 0.05 18.11 -24.98
N LEU A 41 -0.58 19.14 -24.41
CA LEU A 41 -0.45 19.49 -23.00
C LEU A 41 -0.99 18.39 -22.09
N ALA A 42 -2.18 17.84 -22.40
CA ALA A 42 -2.75 16.72 -21.67
C ALA A 42 -1.81 15.50 -21.69
N PHE A 43 -1.23 15.17 -22.85
CA PHE A 43 -0.25 14.09 -22.94
C PHE A 43 1.00 14.35 -22.09
N LYS A 44 1.54 15.57 -22.11
CA LYS A 44 2.68 15.95 -21.26
C LYS A 44 2.33 15.85 -19.77
N ASN A 45 1.15 16.29 -19.36
CA ASN A 45 0.68 16.18 -17.98
C ASN A 45 0.55 14.71 -17.57
N ARG A 46 -0.07 13.85 -18.38
CA ARG A 46 -0.14 12.40 -18.10
C ARG A 46 1.24 11.75 -18.00
N ARG A 47 2.21 12.21 -18.78
CA ARG A 47 3.60 11.73 -18.68
C ARG A 47 4.25 12.17 -17.36
N LEU A 48 4.04 13.42 -16.93
CA LEU A 48 4.56 13.91 -15.65
C LEU A 48 3.90 13.18 -14.47
N GLU A 49 2.58 13.02 -14.48
CA GLU A 49 1.83 12.24 -13.49
C GLU A 49 2.37 10.80 -13.36
N ARG A 50 2.68 10.16 -14.49
CA ARG A 50 3.29 8.82 -14.49
C ARG A 50 4.67 8.82 -13.86
N GLN A 51 5.51 9.83 -14.15
CA GLN A 51 6.85 9.93 -13.58
C GLN A 51 6.79 10.18 -12.06
N GLU A 52 5.88 11.04 -11.62
CA GLU A 52 5.63 11.30 -10.20
C GLU A 52 5.15 10.04 -9.48
N LEU A 53 4.22 9.29 -10.07
CA LEU A 53 3.76 8.02 -9.53
C LEU A 53 4.89 6.99 -9.43
N GLU A 54 5.75 6.89 -10.46
CA GLU A 54 6.89 5.97 -10.42
C GLU A 54 7.90 6.34 -9.32
N LEU A 55 8.18 7.64 -9.15
CA LEU A 55 9.05 8.14 -8.09
C LEU A 55 8.46 7.87 -6.70
N ALA A 56 7.16 8.12 -6.52
CA ALA A 56 6.44 7.85 -5.29
C ALA A 56 6.51 6.36 -4.93
N LEU A 57 6.20 5.47 -5.88
CA LEU A 57 6.28 4.02 -5.67
C LEU A 57 7.69 3.54 -5.29
N ARG A 58 8.73 4.08 -5.94
CA ARG A 58 10.14 3.76 -5.60
C ARG A 58 10.49 4.23 -4.19
N SER A 59 10.05 5.43 -3.82
CA SER A 59 10.25 5.99 -2.48
C SER A 59 9.55 5.13 -1.42
N ASP A 60 8.27 4.83 -1.63
CA ASP A 60 7.47 4.02 -0.72
C ASP A 60 8.04 2.61 -0.55
N LEU A 61 8.47 1.97 -1.64
CA LEU A 61 9.13 0.67 -1.58
C LEU A 61 10.43 0.74 -0.77
N SER A 62 11.26 1.76 -0.99
CA SER A 62 12.50 1.96 -0.23
C SER A 62 12.22 2.15 1.26
N ASN A 63 11.21 2.96 1.61
CA ASN A 63 10.81 3.22 2.99
C ASN A 63 10.31 1.95 3.68
N LEU A 64 9.42 1.19 3.03
CA LEU A 64 8.91 -0.07 3.56
C LEU A 64 10.02 -1.12 3.72
N TRP A 65 10.95 -1.18 2.77
CA TRP A 65 12.08 -2.11 2.84
C TRP A 65 13.01 -1.79 4.01
N GLN A 66 13.30 -0.50 4.23
CA GLN A 66 14.08 -0.06 5.38
C GLN A 66 13.36 -0.36 6.70
N ALA A 67 12.05 -0.09 6.77
CA ALA A 67 11.24 -0.39 7.95
C ALA A 67 11.26 -1.90 8.27
N TYR A 68 11.12 -2.76 7.25
CA TYR A 68 11.20 -4.21 7.42
C TYR A 68 12.56 -4.67 7.93
N ARG A 69 13.66 -4.16 7.35
CA ARG A 69 15.02 -4.48 7.82
C ARG A 69 15.25 -4.05 9.28
N ASN A 70 14.75 -2.89 9.66
CA ASN A 70 14.85 -2.40 11.04
C ASN A 70 14.04 -3.28 12.00
N ASN A 71 12.83 -3.69 11.62
CA ASN A 71 12.01 -4.60 12.42
C ASN A 71 12.66 -5.98 12.56
N LEU A 72 13.31 -6.51 11.52
CA LEU A 72 14.08 -7.75 11.62
C LEU A 72 15.25 -7.65 12.60
N GLN A 73 15.94 -6.51 12.63
CA GLN A 73 17.01 -6.26 13.61
C GLN A 73 16.44 -6.20 15.02
N LEU A 74 15.34 -5.46 15.22
CA LEU A 74 14.64 -5.38 16.51
C LEU A 74 14.18 -6.76 16.98
N LEU A 75 13.58 -7.57 16.11
CA LEU A 75 13.15 -8.92 16.42
C LEU A 75 14.31 -9.80 16.89
N ASN A 76 15.48 -9.71 16.25
CA ASN A 76 16.66 -10.45 16.68
C ASN A 76 17.18 -9.99 18.04
N LEU A 77 17.11 -8.69 18.34
CA LEU A 77 17.46 -8.15 19.66
C LEU A 77 16.49 -8.64 20.73
N GLU A 78 15.17 -8.62 20.47
CA GLU A 78 14.17 -9.11 21.42
C GLU A 78 14.28 -10.63 21.64
N ARG A 79 14.70 -11.40 20.63
CA ARG A 79 15.06 -12.83 20.82
C ARG A 79 16.21 -13.02 21.80
N GLN A 80 17.26 -12.22 21.69
CA GLN A 80 18.40 -12.29 22.62
C GLN A 80 18.00 -11.84 24.03
N ASN A 81 17.15 -10.82 24.11
CA ASN A 81 16.60 -10.32 25.37
C ASN A 81 15.75 -11.40 26.07
N LEU A 82 14.91 -12.12 25.32
CA LEU A 82 14.11 -13.23 25.84
C LEU A 82 14.99 -14.36 26.40
N VAL A 83 16.06 -14.75 25.70
CA VAL A 83 17.00 -15.76 26.20
C VAL A 83 17.62 -15.30 27.52
N THR A 84 18.13 -14.06 27.56
CA THR A 84 18.70 -13.48 28.78
C THR A 84 17.68 -13.43 29.93
N ALA A 85 16.43 -13.08 29.65
CA ALA A 85 15.38 -13.01 30.67
C ALA A 85 15.00 -14.40 31.21
N LYS A 86 15.03 -15.43 30.36
CA LYS A 86 14.85 -16.84 30.77
C LYS A 86 15.99 -17.29 31.68
N ASP A 87 17.23 -17.08 31.25
CA ASP A 87 18.41 -17.46 32.04
C ASP A 87 18.39 -16.76 33.41
N ASN A 88 18.03 -15.47 33.46
CA ASN A 88 17.88 -14.74 34.71
C ASN A 88 16.77 -15.29 35.61
N HIS A 89 15.63 -15.69 35.04
CA HIS A 89 14.57 -16.33 35.80
C HIS A 89 15.04 -17.67 36.39
N ASP A 90 15.69 -18.51 35.57
CA ASP A 90 16.16 -19.82 36.00
C ASP A 90 17.20 -19.71 37.11
N ILE A 91 18.17 -18.79 36.98
CA ILE A 91 19.15 -18.49 38.02
C ILE A 91 18.47 -18.00 39.31
N ALA A 92 17.46 -17.13 39.20
CA ALA A 92 16.73 -16.63 40.36
C ALA A 92 15.97 -17.76 41.08
N MET A 93 15.39 -18.68 40.32
CA MET A 93 14.69 -19.86 40.86
C MET A 93 15.66 -20.80 41.58
N ASP A 94 16.83 -21.08 41.00
CA ASP A 94 17.85 -21.92 41.61
C ASP A 94 18.33 -21.36 42.95
N ARG A 95 18.62 -20.06 43.01
CA ARG A 95 19.04 -19.40 44.26
C ARG A 95 17.93 -19.37 45.31
N TYR A 96 16.67 -19.24 44.90
CA TYR A 96 15.54 -19.33 45.81
C TYR A 96 15.42 -20.73 46.43
N ILE A 97 15.57 -21.79 45.64
CA ILE A 97 15.58 -23.17 46.13
C ILE A 97 16.73 -23.41 47.10
N GLN A 98 17.89 -22.78 46.87
CA GLN A 98 19.05 -22.84 47.75
C GLN A 98 18.91 -21.99 49.03
N GLY A 99 17.89 -21.12 49.10
CA GLY A 99 17.64 -20.22 50.23
C GLY A 99 18.40 -18.90 50.18
N ASP A 100 19.14 -18.64 49.10
CA ASP A 100 20.00 -17.46 48.91
C ASP A 100 19.27 -16.25 48.30
N LEU A 101 18.02 -16.44 47.85
CA LEU A 101 17.21 -15.40 47.22
C LEU A 101 15.81 -15.35 47.84
N SER A 102 15.23 -14.16 47.95
CA SER A 102 13.85 -14.01 48.43
C SER A 102 12.82 -14.35 47.35
N GLY A 103 11.63 -14.80 47.77
CA GLY A 103 10.53 -15.05 46.82
C GLY A 103 10.03 -13.80 46.09
N PHE A 104 10.34 -12.60 46.61
CA PHE A 104 10.04 -11.33 45.93
C PHE A 104 10.93 -11.15 44.68
N GLU A 105 12.24 -11.39 44.80
CA GLU A 105 13.19 -11.29 43.69
C GLU A 105 12.88 -12.31 42.58
N VAL A 106 12.42 -13.53 42.94
CA VAL A 106 11.93 -14.51 41.95
C VAL A 106 10.75 -13.95 41.16
N ARG A 107 9.79 -13.32 41.84
CA ARG A 107 8.64 -12.71 41.18
C ARG A 107 9.03 -11.54 40.27
N GLU A 108 10.05 -10.77 40.65
CA GLU A 108 10.60 -9.73 39.80
C GLU A 108 11.24 -10.30 38.53
N ALA A 109 12.02 -11.38 38.66
CA ALA A 109 12.61 -12.08 37.52
C ALA A 109 11.53 -12.70 36.61
N GLN A 110 10.50 -13.33 37.19
CA GLN A 110 9.33 -13.84 36.45
C GLN A 110 8.60 -12.75 35.68
N LYS A 111 8.39 -11.59 36.30
CA LYS A 111 7.77 -10.44 35.63
C LYS A 111 8.65 -9.96 34.46
N SER A 112 9.96 -9.85 34.67
CA SER A 112 10.89 -9.46 33.59
C SER A 112 10.87 -10.45 32.42
N LEU A 113 10.70 -11.74 32.68
CA LEU A 113 10.51 -12.74 31.65
C LEU A 113 9.20 -12.53 30.88
N LEU A 114 8.08 -12.35 31.59
CA LEU A 114 6.78 -12.09 30.97
C LEU A 114 6.83 -10.83 30.08
N ASP A 115 7.43 -9.74 30.58
CA ASP A 115 7.59 -8.50 29.82
C ASP A 115 8.44 -8.73 28.54
N ALA A 116 9.46 -9.59 28.59
CA ALA A 116 10.26 -9.95 27.42
C ALA A 116 9.47 -10.79 26.41
N GLU A 117 8.61 -11.71 26.88
CA GLU A 117 7.71 -12.50 26.04
C GLU A 117 6.67 -11.62 25.32
N GLU A 118 6.12 -10.61 25.99
CA GLU A 118 5.21 -9.66 25.35
C GLU A 118 5.90 -8.80 24.28
N ARG A 119 7.15 -8.38 24.54
CA ARG A 119 7.92 -7.57 23.59
C ARG A 119 8.26 -8.34 22.32
N ILE A 120 8.70 -9.60 22.44
CA ILE A 120 8.99 -10.41 21.25
C ILE A 120 7.72 -10.65 20.43
N LEU A 121 6.58 -10.91 21.06
CA LEU A 121 5.31 -11.10 20.36
C LEU A 121 4.95 -9.85 19.56
N SER A 122 5.10 -8.67 20.18
CA SER A 122 4.88 -7.39 19.53
C SER A 122 5.85 -7.15 18.37
N ALA A 123 7.12 -7.50 18.52
CA ALA A 123 8.14 -7.38 17.48
C ALA A 123 7.86 -8.33 16.29
N GLU A 124 7.43 -9.56 16.55
CA GLU A 124 7.04 -10.52 15.51
C GLU A 124 5.82 -10.03 14.73
N TYR A 125 4.80 -9.54 15.44
CA TYR A 125 3.61 -8.97 14.82
C TYR A 125 3.95 -7.78 13.91
N ASN A 126 4.74 -6.82 14.41
CA ASN A 126 5.16 -5.64 13.63
C ASN A 126 6.00 -6.02 12.40
N THR A 127 6.88 -7.03 12.55
CA THR A 127 7.67 -7.56 11.44
C THR A 127 6.77 -8.16 10.36
N LYS A 128 5.74 -8.91 10.77
CA LYS A 128 4.76 -9.50 9.84
C LYS A 128 3.92 -8.45 9.12
N LEU A 129 3.49 -7.39 9.81
CA LEU A 129 2.83 -6.27 9.16
C LEU A 129 3.71 -5.63 8.08
N CYS A 130 5.00 -5.38 8.38
CA CYS A 130 5.94 -4.82 7.41
C CYS A 130 6.14 -5.74 6.19
N GLU A 131 6.21 -7.05 6.42
CA GLU A 131 6.29 -8.06 5.35
C GLU A 131 5.05 -7.99 4.43
N ILE A 132 3.84 -7.92 5.02
CA ILE A 132 2.59 -7.79 4.25
C ILE A 132 2.57 -6.49 3.45
N SER A 133 2.96 -5.35 4.05
CA SER A 133 3.02 -4.07 3.34
C SER A 133 3.99 -4.09 2.15
N LEU A 134 5.13 -4.79 2.27
CA LEU A 134 6.05 -5.01 1.16
C LEU A 134 5.45 -5.88 0.05
N LEU A 135 4.69 -6.92 0.42
CA LEU A 135 3.98 -7.76 -0.55
C LEU A 135 2.86 -6.99 -1.28
N GLN A 136 2.18 -6.07 -0.59
CA GLN A 136 1.17 -5.19 -1.18
C GLN A 136 1.77 -4.27 -2.23
N ILE A 137 2.82 -3.51 -1.90
CA ILE A 137 3.40 -2.54 -2.84
C ILE A 137 4.12 -3.21 -4.01
N SER A 138 4.64 -4.43 -3.82
CA SER A 138 5.25 -5.21 -4.90
C SER A 138 4.21 -5.83 -5.86
N GLY A 139 2.91 -5.67 -5.60
CA GLY A 139 1.83 -6.23 -6.40
C GLY A 139 1.70 -7.75 -6.28
N LYS A 140 2.35 -8.36 -5.27
CA LYS A 140 2.37 -9.82 -5.06
C LYS A 140 1.31 -10.33 -4.08
N ILE A 141 0.50 -9.45 -3.48
CA ILE A 141 -0.50 -9.85 -2.48
C ILE A 141 -1.50 -10.90 -3.00
N THR A 142 -1.85 -10.84 -4.29
CA THR A 142 -2.76 -11.82 -4.91
C THR A 142 -2.19 -13.24 -4.87
N LYS A 143 -0.86 -13.41 -4.93
CA LYS A 143 -0.18 -14.72 -4.88
C LYS A 143 -0.06 -15.27 -3.46
N TYR A 144 -0.13 -14.42 -2.44
CA TYR A 144 -0.03 -14.83 -1.03
C TYR A 144 -1.38 -15.30 -0.46
N LEU A 145 -2.50 -14.81 -1.00
CA LEU A 145 -3.85 -15.22 -0.60
C LEU A 145 -4.34 -16.52 -1.25
N GLU A 146 -3.64 -17.02 -2.27
CA GLU A 146 -3.93 -18.29 -2.94
C GLU A 146 -3.23 -19.50 -2.30
N GLN A 147 -2.42 -19.29 -1.25
CA GLN A 147 -1.72 -20.35 -0.49
C GLN A 147 -2.33 -20.57 0.89
#